data_AF-A0A2F0A444-F1
#
_entry.id   AF-A0A2F0A444-F1
#
_cell.length_a   1.000
_cell.length_b   1.000
_cell.length_c   1.000
_cell.angle_alpha   90.00
_cell.angle_beta   90.00
_cell.angle_gamma   90.00
#
_symmetry.space_group_name_H-M   'P 1'
#
loop_
_entity.id
_entity.type
_entity.pdbx_description
1 polymer ?
#
loop_
_entity_poly.entity_id
_entity_poly.type
_entity_poly.pdbx_seq_one_letter_code
_entity_poly.pdbx_strand_id
1 'polypeptide(L)'
;MPDPAYAANESYYGDQVSMEDVVTRIQRRNKQVSFGISAAIVGLILLILGVWAINNFKTEEIELVVAATQGESKAVVEKKTFVQSVRQKPSKPSSNPSSAITANTSSPISVPSFDIESPDIGTSFGNGFGGGGFGDGLGGGMGVPGVMKGRCNTADRIARLRKAGGKASMDKQVLKALRWLKTQQQPDGNFGTKFPVAMTAFALLAYSGHCETVDSPEFGETVAKAIGYLVNVGDKGKGRMSTSMDRNLSYEHGIAVYALAEAYSMNKNARKPFPRISPILKKAVPVIIEGQTNGGGWLYSYGSNGTGDLSVSGWNVQALKGAQLTGIKFSGLETAMKKAIRYLKAAEDPNGTDGYWKYRVNDGQKGKLSLTGVGAVCARMLGAPSQLEDKALDLINSKNPKNFQPNAAYSWYYHSQAAFQKQGKHWKDFNKTYQEVMAAAQEKDGSWPASNGHGQVGQDGKIYSTALCTLMLEVYYRYLPTVK
;
A
#
# COMPACT_ATOMS: atom_id res chain seq x y z
N MET A 1 -10.10 70.31 -84.27
CA MET A 1 -10.21 69.30 -85.35
C MET A 1 -9.06 68.31 -85.17
N PRO A 2 -9.21 67.05 -85.63
CA PRO A 2 -8.52 65.90 -85.02
C PRO A 2 -7.31 65.38 -85.83
N ASP A 3 -6.53 64.48 -85.22
CA ASP A 3 -5.86 63.38 -85.93
C ASP A 3 -5.78 62.13 -85.00
N PRO A 4 -6.36 60.97 -85.36
CA PRO A 4 -6.43 59.79 -84.48
C PRO A 4 -5.31 58.77 -84.76
N ALA A 5 -4.34 58.67 -83.86
CA ALA A 5 -3.21 57.74 -83.97
C ALA A 5 -3.20 56.65 -82.88
N TYR A 6 -4.34 55.99 -82.61
CA TYR A 6 -4.38 54.76 -81.80
C TYR A 6 -5.47 53.80 -82.27
N ALA A 7 -5.04 52.76 -83.00
CA ALA A 7 -5.79 51.54 -83.24
C ALA A 7 -4.81 50.36 -83.33
N ALA A 8 -4.47 49.77 -82.18
CA ALA A 8 -3.81 48.47 -82.12
C ALA A 8 -4.87 47.39 -81.91
N ASN A 9 -4.80 46.31 -82.69
CA ASN A 9 -5.85 45.29 -82.76
C ASN A 9 -6.13 44.58 -81.44
N GLU A 10 -7.39 44.19 -81.28
CA GLU A 10 -7.89 43.40 -80.15
C GLU A 10 -7.40 41.93 -80.17
N SER A 11 -7.47 41.34 -78.97
CA SER A 11 -7.81 39.94 -78.72
C SER A 11 -6.89 38.85 -79.29
N TYR A 12 -5.88 38.47 -78.50
CA TYR A 12 -5.58 37.06 -78.26
C TYR A 12 -4.84 36.92 -76.93
N TYR A 13 -5.49 36.34 -75.91
CA TYR A 13 -4.93 35.45 -74.87
C TYR A 13 -6.00 35.23 -73.78
N GLY A 14 -6.54 34.01 -73.71
CA GLY A 14 -7.51 33.61 -72.69
C GLY A 14 -6.87 33.27 -71.34
N ASP A 15 -7.72 33.07 -70.33
CA ASP A 15 -7.37 32.81 -68.93
C ASP A 15 -6.23 31.80 -68.75
N GLN A 16 -5.02 32.29 -68.44
CA GLN A 16 -3.96 31.46 -67.90
C GLN A 16 -4.15 31.27 -66.39
N VAL A 17 -4.82 30.18 -66.02
CA VAL A 17 -4.85 29.70 -64.63
C VAL A 17 -3.41 29.41 -64.19
N SER A 18 -2.96 30.03 -63.09
CA SER A 18 -1.57 29.90 -62.65
C SER A 18 -1.23 28.46 -62.26
N MET A 19 0.01 28.05 -62.52
CA MET A 19 0.51 26.71 -62.15
C MET A 19 0.41 26.47 -60.63
N GLU A 20 0.57 27.53 -59.82
CA GLU A 20 0.44 27.48 -58.37
C GLU A 20 -0.99 27.17 -57.92
N ASP A 21 -2.01 27.74 -58.58
CA ASP A 21 -3.41 27.43 -58.29
C ASP A 21 -3.77 25.97 -58.60
N VAL A 22 -3.24 25.44 -59.72
CA VAL A 22 -3.43 24.03 -60.09
C VAL A 22 -2.77 23.10 -59.07
N VAL A 23 -1.52 23.36 -58.70
CA VAL A 23 -0.78 22.59 -57.68
C VAL A 23 -1.50 22.64 -56.33
N THR A 24 -1.96 23.82 -55.90
CA THR A 24 -2.64 24.01 -54.61
C THR A 24 -3.98 23.27 -54.56
N ARG A 25 -4.75 23.26 -55.66
CA ARG A 25 -5.99 22.47 -55.78
C ARG A 25 -5.71 20.97 -55.72
N ILE A 26 -4.66 20.48 -56.41
CA ILE A 26 -4.26 19.06 -56.37
C ILE A 26 -3.82 18.65 -54.96
N GLN A 27 -2.99 19.45 -54.28
CA GLN A 27 -2.56 19.17 -52.90
C GLN A 27 -3.73 19.15 -51.92
N ARG A 28 -4.68 20.09 -52.03
CA ARG A 28 -5.88 20.13 -51.18
C ARG A 28 -6.78 18.92 -51.42
N ARG A 29 -6.99 18.51 -52.68
CA ARG A 29 -7.75 17.30 -53.03
C ARG A 29 -7.08 16.04 -52.48
N ASN A 30 -5.76 15.91 -52.63
CA ASN A 30 -5.02 14.74 -52.13
C ASN A 30 -5.05 14.66 -50.59
N LYS A 31 -4.98 15.79 -49.87
CA LYS A 31 -5.16 15.83 -48.40
C LYS A 31 -6.57 15.40 -47.98
N GLN A 32 -7.61 15.85 -48.68
CA GLN A 32 -8.99 15.45 -48.40
C GLN A 32 -9.24 13.96 -48.67
N VAL A 33 -8.72 13.42 -49.78
CA VAL A 33 -8.80 11.98 -50.10
C VAL A 33 -8.03 11.14 -49.07
N SER A 34 -6.81 11.54 -48.69
CA SER A 34 -6.01 10.86 -47.67
C SER A 34 -6.70 10.85 -46.29
N PHE A 35 -7.31 11.97 -45.89
CA PHE A 35 -8.09 12.04 -44.65
C PHE A 35 -9.32 11.13 -44.71
N GLY A 36 -10.06 11.11 -45.82
CA GLY A 36 -11.22 10.23 -46.02
C GLY A 36 -10.85 8.75 -45.94
N ILE A 37 -9.76 8.33 -46.59
CA ILE A 37 -9.24 6.95 -46.53
C ILE A 37 -8.83 6.59 -45.10
N SER A 38 -8.12 7.48 -44.39
CA SER A 38 -7.70 7.23 -43.01
C SER A 38 -8.90 7.10 -42.05
N ALA A 39 -9.91 7.96 -42.20
CA ALA A 39 -11.15 7.89 -41.42
C ALA A 39 -11.93 6.60 -41.70
N ALA A 40 -12.01 6.17 -42.95
CA ALA A 40 -12.65 4.91 -43.34
C ALA A 40 -11.93 3.68 -42.74
N ILE A 41 -10.60 3.65 -42.75
CA ILE A 41 -9.81 2.56 -42.15
C ILE A 41 -10.02 2.51 -40.64
N VAL A 42 -9.97 3.64 -39.93
CA VAL A 42 -10.22 3.68 -38.48
C VAL A 42 -11.67 3.26 -38.16
N GLY A 43 -12.65 3.71 -38.95
CA GLY A 43 -14.04 3.28 -38.82
C GLY A 43 -14.21 1.77 -38.99
N LEU A 44 -13.56 1.18 -40.00
CA LEU A 44 -13.59 -0.27 -40.23
C LEU A 44 -12.96 -1.05 -39.07
N ILE A 45 -11.81 -0.58 -38.54
CA ILE A 45 -11.15 -1.19 -37.38
C ILE A 45 -12.06 -1.14 -36.14
N LEU A 46 -12.70 0.00 -35.88
CA LEU A 46 -13.65 0.13 -34.75
C LEU A 46 -14.87 -0.78 -34.92
N LEU A 47 -15.36 -0.97 -36.15
CA LEU A 47 -16.48 -1.86 -36.45
C LEU A 47 -16.09 -3.33 -36.25
N ILE A 48 -14.91 -3.75 -36.71
CA ILE A 48 -14.34 -5.08 -36.46
C ILE A 48 -14.14 -5.32 -34.96
N LEU A 49 -13.60 -4.36 -34.22
CA LEU A 49 -13.45 -4.44 -32.76
C LEU A 49 -14.80 -4.50 -32.04
N GLY A 50 -15.82 -3.77 -32.52
CA GLY A 50 -17.18 -3.83 -32.01
C GLY A 50 -17.84 -5.19 -32.20
N VAL A 51 -17.73 -5.78 -33.41
CA VAL A 51 -18.22 -7.13 -33.70
C VAL A 51 -17.46 -8.18 -32.90
N TRP A 52 -16.14 -8.04 -32.76
CA TRP A 52 -15.32 -8.91 -31.91
C TRP A 52 -15.75 -8.81 -30.44
N ALA A 53 -16.00 -7.59 -29.94
CA ALA A 53 -16.49 -7.40 -28.58
C ALA A 53 -17.88 -8.02 -28.37
N ILE A 54 -18.83 -7.82 -29.29
CA ILE A 54 -20.18 -8.42 -29.20
C ILE A 54 -20.11 -9.96 -29.20
N ASN A 55 -19.23 -10.55 -30.01
CA ASN A 55 -19.11 -12.01 -30.08
C ASN A 55 -18.36 -12.64 -28.90
N ASN A 56 -17.39 -11.94 -28.29
CA ASN A 56 -16.60 -12.47 -27.17
C ASN A 56 -17.16 -12.09 -25.80
N PHE A 57 -17.82 -10.93 -25.66
CA PHE A 57 -18.57 -10.55 -24.47
C PHE A 57 -20.04 -10.98 -24.60
N LYS A 58 -20.26 -12.29 -24.71
CA LYS A 58 -21.52 -12.84 -24.24
C LYS A 58 -21.60 -12.54 -22.74
N THR A 59 -22.67 -11.86 -22.33
CA THR A 59 -22.99 -11.67 -20.92
C THR A 59 -23.20 -13.04 -20.28
N GLU A 60 -22.25 -13.46 -19.44
CA GLU A 60 -22.59 -14.39 -18.36
C GLU A 60 -23.61 -13.66 -17.49
N GLU A 61 -24.88 -14.05 -17.63
CA GLU A 61 -25.88 -13.74 -16.62
C GLU A 61 -25.37 -14.33 -15.31
N ILE A 62 -25.06 -13.48 -14.35
CA ILE A 62 -24.67 -13.92 -13.01
C ILE A 62 -25.91 -14.55 -12.40
N GLU A 63 -26.02 -15.87 -12.54
CA GLU A 63 -27.01 -16.67 -11.84
C GLU A 63 -26.81 -16.40 -10.35
N LEU A 64 -27.75 -15.65 -9.77
CA LEU A 64 -27.69 -15.24 -8.39
C LEU A 64 -28.00 -16.46 -7.53
N VAL A 65 -26.97 -17.27 -7.26
CA VAL A 65 -27.03 -18.37 -6.30
C VAL A 65 -27.16 -17.78 -4.90
N VAL A 66 -28.37 -17.33 -4.59
CA VAL A 66 -28.85 -17.17 -3.24
C VAL A 66 -28.76 -18.57 -2.63
N ALA A 67 -27.86 -18.72 -1.65
CA ALA A 67 -27.80 -19.91 -0.83
C ALA A 67 -29.12 -20.03 -0.07
N ALA A 68 -30.08 -20.72 -0.68
CA ALA A 68 -31.37 -21.03 -0.07
C ALA A 68 -31.10 -21.92 1.15
N THR A 69 -31.29 -21.35 2.34
CA THR A 69 -31.45 -22.12 3.57
C THR A 69 -32.58 -23.10 3.35
N GLN A 70 -32.28 -24.39 3.31
CA GLN A 70 -33.30 -25.44 3.28
C GLN A 70 -34.13 -25.36 4.57
N GLY A 71 -35.45 -25.39 4.42
CA GLY A 71 -36.39 -25.48 5.55
C GLY A 71 -37.04 -24.16 5.96
N GLU A 72 -38.01 -23.68 5.17
CA GLU A 72 -39.42 -23.74 5.57
C GLU A 72 -40.32 -23.35 4.38
N SER A 73 -41.54 -23.88 4.34
CA SER A 73 -42.43 -23.77 3.17
C SER A 73 -43.74 -23.06 3.53
N LYS A 74 -44.21 -22.21 2.60
CA LYS A 74 -45.49 -21.49 2.60
C LYS A 74 -45.69 -20.48 3.76
N ALA A 75 -45.42 -19.21 3.46
CA ALA A 75 -46.09 -18.08 4.11
C ALA A 75 -46.63 -17.11 3.04
N VAL A 76 -47.95 -16.88 3.04
CA VAL A 76 -48.62 -15.92 2.15
C VAL A 76 -48.33 -14.50 2.66
N VAL A 77 -47.99 -13.58 1.75
CA VAL A 77 -47.68 -12.17 2.12
C VAL A 77 -48.98 -11.43 2.44
N GLU A 78 -49.40 -11.46 3.69
CA GLU A 78 -50.46 -10.59 4.22
C GLU A 78 -49.89 -9.19 4.50
N LYS A 79 -50.29 -8.18 3.70
CA LYS A 79 -49.94 -6.78 3.94
C LYS A 79 -50.60 -6.29 5.24
N LYS A 80 -49.83 -6.17 6.32
CA LYS A 80 -50.30 -5.52 7.56
C LYS A 80 -49.89 -4.05 7.63
N THR A 81 -50.92 -3.21 7.61
CA THR A 81 -50.88 -1.76 7.79
C THR A 81 -50.29 -1.38 9.14
N PHE A 82 -49.51 -0.30 9.19
CA PHE A 82 -48.93 0.23 10.42
C PHE A 82 -50.03 0.69 11.39
N VAL A 83 -50.08 0.10 12.60
CA VAL A 83 -50.86 0.63 13.72
C VAL A 83 -49.94 0.77 14.93
N GLN A 84 -49.96 1.95 15.52
CA GLN A 84 -49.06 2.38 16.58
C GLN A 84 -49.69 2.08 17.95
N SER A 85 -49.06 1.25 18.78
CA SER A 85 -49.47 1.07 20.18
C SER A 85 -48.27 0.81 21.10
N VAL A 86 -48.25 1.53 22.23
CA VAL A 86 -47.18 1.49 23.24
C VAL A 86 -47.62 0.60 24.41
N ARG A 87 -46.81 -0.41 24.80
CA ARG A 87 -46.82 -0.91 26.19
C ARG A 87 -45.50 -1.58 26.63
N GLN A 88 -45.38 -1.68 27.95
CA GLN A 88 -44.18 -1.82 28.79
C GLN A 88 -43.33 -3.10 28.64
N LYS A 89 -42.08 -3.02 29.17
CA LYS A 89 -41.14 -4.15 29.35
C LYS A 89 -41.59 -5.13 30.45
N PRO A 90 -41.41 -6.45 30.27
CA PRO A 90 -41.35 -7.44 31.34
C PRO A 90 -39.92 -7.65 31.91
N SER A 91 -39.84 -8.36 33.04
CA SER A 91 -38.66 -8.57 33.89
C SER A 91 -37.80 -9.81 33.55
N LYS A 92 -36.59 -9.90 34.15
CA LYS A 92 -35.63 -11.01 33.98
C LYS A 92 -36.05 -12.29 34.75
N PRO A 93 -35.82 -13.49 34.20
CA PRO A 93 -35.80 -14.75 34.95
C PRO A 93 -34.39 -15.18 35.44
N SER A 94 -34.42 -16.00 36.49
CA SER A 94 -33.35 -16.54 37.33
C SER A 94 -32.22 -17.35 36.65
N SER A 95 -31.08 -17.43 37.34
CA SER A 95 -30.02 -18.44 37.19
C SER A 95 -30.38 -19.77 37.88
N ASN A 96 -29.77 -20.89 37.45
CA ASN A 96 -28.99 -21.83 38.30
C ASN A 96 -28.29 -22.94 37.45
N PRO A 97 -27.29 -23.68 37.98
CA PRO A 97 -26.24 -24.33 37.16
C PRO A 97 -26.16 -25.87 37.23
N SER A 98 -25.10 -26.43 36.62
CA SER A 98 -24.62 -27.83 36.59
C SER A 98 -25.30 -28.74 35.54
N SER A 99 -24.65 -29.81 35.05
CA SER A 99 -23.49 -30.56 35.55
C SER A 99 -22.52 -31.04 34.44
N ALA A 100 -21.34 -31.52 34.85
CA ALA A 100 -20.30 -32.03 33.95
C ALA A 100 -20.37 -33.56 33.79
N ILE A 101 -20.06 -34.09 32.60
CA ILE A 101 -19.70 -35.50 32.38
C ILE A 101 -18.49 -35.56 31.44
N THR A 102 -17.51 -36.38 31.80
CA THR A 102 -16.25 -36.62 31.07
C THR A 102 -16.21 -38.09 30.64
N ALA A 103 -15.79 -38.39 29.40
CA ALA A 103 -15.16 -39.68 29.07
C ALA A 103 -14.41 -39.61 27.73
N ASN A 104 -13.23 -40.24 27.69
CA ASN A 104 -12.44 -40.50 26.47
C ASN A 104 -12.88 -41.81 25.81
N THR A 105 -12.65 -41.98 24.51
CA THR A 105 -12.02 -43.19 23.90
C THR A 105 -11.76 -42.96 22.39
N SER A 106 -11.10 -43.90 21.71
CA SER A 106 -10.10 -43.61 20.67
C SER A 106 -10.14 -44.45 19.39
N SER A 107 -9.64 -43.88 18.29
CA SER A 107 -9.13 -44.56 17.06
C SER A 107 -10.21 -45.14 16.11
N PRO A 108 -9.90 -45.51 14.83
CA PRO A 108 -8.60 -45.51 14.12
C PRO A 108 -8.59 -44.93 12.66
N ILE A 109 -7.38 -44.68 12.10
CA ILE A 109 -6.96 -44.84 10.65
C ILE A 109 -7.74 -44.03 9.57
N SER A 110 -7.20 -43.48 8.47
CA SER A 110 -6.02 -43.77 7.61
C SER A 110 -5.43 -42.50 6.96
N VAL A 111 -4.20 -42.62 6.44
CA VAL A 111 -3.51 -41.62 5.59
C VAL A 111 -3.27 -42.23 4.20
N PRO A 112 -3.59 -41.53 3.10
CA PRO A 112 -2.93 -41.72 1.81
C PRO A 112 -1.80 -40.70 1.66
N SER A 113 -0.59 -41.20 1.42
CA SER A 113 0.59 -40.41 1.06
C SER A 113 0.57 -40.03 -0.42
N PHE A 114 0.90 -38.78 -0.73
CA PHE A 114 1.35 -38.39 -2.07
C PHE A 114 2.56 -37.49 -1.96
N ASP A 115 3.60 -37.83 -2.72
CA ASP A 115 4.83 -37.05 -2.81
C ASP A 115 4.56 -35.68 -3.43
N ILE A 116 5.30 -34.66 -2.97
CA ILE A 116 5.36 -33.35 -3.61
C ILE A 116 6.81 -33.08 -3.98
N GLU A 117 7.10 -33.22 -5.27
CA GLU A 117 8.30 -32.69 -5.90
C GLU A 117 8.41 -31.19 -5.62
N SER A 118 9.64 -30.71 -5.36
CA SER A 118 9.89 -29.26 -5.30
C SER A 118 9.78 -28.64 -6.69
N PRO A 119 9.02 -27.55 -6.89
CA PRO A 119 9.18 -26.66 -8.04
C PRO A 119 9.86 -25.36 -7.62
N ASP A 120 10.77 -24.88 -8.46
CA ASP A 120 11.49 -23.62 -8.27
C ASP A 120 10.57 -22.40 -8.08
N ILE A 121 10.99 -21.49 -7.19
CA ILE A 121 10.43 -20.14 -7.10
C ILE A 121 11.00 -19.31 -8.27
N GLY A 122 10.50 -19.61 -9.47
CA GLY A 122 10.82 -18.95 -10.73
C GLY A 122 9.96 -17.72 -10.98
N THR A 123 10.56 -16.68 -11.53
CA THR A 123 9.87 -15.43 -11.92
C THR A 123 8.84 -15.68 -13.03
N SER A 124 7.55 -15.64 -12.72
CA SER A 124 6.47 -15.61 -13.73
C SER A 124 5.70 -14.30 -13.69
N PHE A 125 5.93 -13.45 -14.68
CA PHE A 125 5.10 -12.27 -14.96
C PHE A 125 4.02 -12.65 -15.97
N GLY A 126 2.76 -12.76 -15.53
CA GLY A 126 1.62 -12.91 -16.42
C GLY A 126 1.29 -11.60 -17.14
N ASN A 127 1.31 -11.62 -18.48
CA ASN A 127 0.85 -10.52 -19.35
C ASN A 127 -0.63 -10.67 -19.73
N GLY A 128 -1.30 -9.54 -19.97
CA GLY A 128 -2.71 -9.43 -20.46
C GLY A 128 -3.75 -9.36 -19.33
N PHE A 129 -4.85 -8.60 -19.40
CA PHE A 129 -5.37 -7.55 -20.32
C PHE A 129 -6.37 -6.70 -19.49
N GLY A 130 -6.66 -5.40 -19.70
CA GLY A 130 -6.04 -4.30 -20.47
C GLY A 130 -6.18 -3.00 -19.63
N GLY A 131 -6.36 -1.77 -20.11
CA GLY A 131 -6.31 -1.17 -21.45
C GLY A 131 -7.02 0.21 -21.45
N GLY A 132 -6.31 1.32 -21.67
CA GLY A 132 -6.90 2.65 -21.94
C GLY A 132 -7.59 3.38 -20.77
N GLY A 133 -6.87 4.30 -20.10
CA GLY A 133 -7.47 5.17 -19.08
C GLY A 133 -6.51 6.23 -18.55
N PHE A 134 -6.31 7.32 -19.29
CA PHE A 134 -5.70 8.54 -18.75
C PHE A 134 -6.68 9.19 -17.76
N GLY A 135 -6.44 9.02 -16.45
CA GLY A 135 -7.31 9.55 -15.40
C GLY A 135 -6.59 9.81 -14.09
N ASP A 136 -6.47 11.09 -13.74
CA ASP A 136 -6.16 11.73 -12.44
C ASP A 136 -4.96 11.26 -11.59
N GLY A 137 -4.24 10.21 -11.97
CA GLY A 137 -3.08 9.65 -11.28
C GLY A 137 -1.73 9.96 -11.94
N LEU A 138 -1.45 11.23 -12.27
CA LEU A 138 -0.22 11.65 -12.98
C LEU A 138 1.11 11.45 -12.22
N GLY A 139 1.07 10.92 -10.98
CA GLY A 139 2.27 10.54 -10.22
C GLY A 139 2.83 9.14 -10.53
N GLY A 140 2.02 8.23 -11.06
CA GLY A 140 2.33 6.80 -11.22
C GLY A 140 2.91 6.40 -12.59
N GLY A 141 3.85 7.17 -13.14
CA GLY A 141 4.47 6.89 -14.44
C GLY A 141 5.19 5.54 -14.54
N MET A 142 5.36 5.03 -15.77
CA MET A 142 5.99 3.74 -16.10
C MET A 142 7.10 3.28 -15.14
N GLY A 143 6.94 2.13 -14.48
CA GLY A 143 8.07 1.40 -13.85
C GLY A 143 8.16 1.44 -12.32
N VAL A 144 7.13 1.92 -11.64
CA VAL A 144 6.79 1.48 -10.27
C VAL A 144 6.78 -0.07 -10.22
N PRO A 145 7.39 -0.73 -9.22
CA PRO A 145 7.36 -2.19 -9.10
C PRO A 145 5.93 -2.74 -9.11
N GLY A 146 5.73 -3.92 -9.72
CA GLY A 146 4.39 -4.52 -9.89
C GLY A 146 3.56 -4.57 -8.59
N VAL A 147 4.20 -4.94 -7.48
CA VAL A 147 3.64 -5.00 -6.12
C VAL A 147 3.14 -3.65 -5.55
N MET A 148 3.54 -2.53 -6.15
CA MET A 148 3.18 -1.16 -5.76
C MET A 148 2.24 -0.48 -6.77
N LYS A 149 2.12 -0.97 -8.01
CA LYS A 149 1.31 -0.31 -9.07
C LYS A 149 -0.16 -0.13 -8.68
N GLY A 150 -0.72 -1.08 -7.92
CA GLY A 150 -2.13 -1.10 -7.53
C GLY A 150 -2.61 0.08 -6.66
N ARG A 151 -1.70 0.96 -6.19
CA ARG A 151 -2.05 2.17 -5.45
C ARG A 151 -2.04 3.47 -6.26
N CYS A 152 -1.63 3.42 -7.53
CA CYS A 152 -1.39 4.62 -8.35
C CYS A 152 -2.58 5.13 -9.16
N ASN A 153 -3.65 4.36 -9.27
CA ASN A 153 -4.89 4.77 -9.90
C ASN A 153 -6.01 4.78 -8.85
N THR A 154 -6.82 5.85 -8.82
CA THR A 154 -7.89 6.03 -7.84
C THR A 154 -8.99 4.97 -7.98
N ALA A 155 -9.37 4.60 -9.21
CA ALA A 155 -10.36 3.53 -9.43
C ALA A 155 -9.82 2.18 -8.94
N ASP A 156 -8.54 1.87 -9.20
CA ASP A 156 -7.88 0.67 -8.67
C ASP A 156 -7.83 0.65 -7.14
N ARG A 157 -7.44 1.76 -6.50
CA ARG A 157 -7.44 1.88 -5.02
C ARG A 157 -8.83 1.61 -4.47
N ILE A 158 -9.86 2.27 -4.99
CA ILE A 158 -11.24 2.10 -4.53
C ILE A 158 -11.77 0.68 -4.80
N ALA A 159 -11.44 0.07 -5.95
CA ALA A 159 -11.85 -1.30 -6.28
C ALA A 159 -11.19 -2.33 -5.35
N ARG A 160 -9.88 -2.22 -5.11
CA ARG A 160 -9.13 -3.07 -4.16
C ARG A 160 -9.65 -2.91 -2.74
N LEU A 161 -9.86 -1.67 -2.33
CA LEU A 161 -10.40 -1.32 -1.03
C LEU A 161 -11.78 -1.94 -0.81
N ARG A 162 -12.72 -1.79 -1.75
CA ARG A 162 -14.02 -2.47 -1.71
C ARG A 162 -13.90 -4.00 -1.70
N LYS A 163 -13.04 -4.58 -2.55
CA LYS A 163 -12.82 -6.03 -2.64
C LYS A 163 -12.32 -6.63 -1.32
N ALA A 164 -11.50 -5.90 -0.57
CA ALA A 164 -11.06 -6.29 0.76
C ALA A 164 -12.01 -5.81 1.89
N GLY A 165 -13.26 -5.45 1.57
CA GLY A 165 -14.30 -5.09 2.54
C GLY A 165 -14.25 -3.66 3.08
N GLY A 166 -13.44 -2.78 2.48
CA GLY A 166 -13.28 -1.37 2.83
C GLY A 166 -14.41 -0.45 2.34
N LYS A 167 -14.59 0.67 3.03
CA LYS A 167 -15.53 1.74 2.65
C LYS A 167 -14.81 2.81 1.83
N ALA A 168 -15.35 3.19 0.67
CA ALA A 168 -14.74 4.20 -0.24
C ALA A 168 -14.49 5.58 0.42
N SER A 169 -15.10 5.86 1.56
CA SER A 169 -14.79 7.03 2.40
C SER A 169 -13.36 7.02 2.97
N MET A 170 -12.69 5.87 3.08
CA MET A 170 -11.34 5.75 3.65
C MET A 170 -10.25 6.33 2.76
N ASP A 171 -10.36 6.19 1.44
CA ASP A 171 -9.46 6.89 0.49
C ASP A 171 -9.58 8.42 0.64
N LYS A 172 -10.80 8.93 0.86
CA LYS A 172 -11.04 10.34 1.21
C LYS A 172 -10.46 10.73 2.58
N GLN A 173 -10.42 9.82 3.56
CA GLN A 173 -9.79 10.06 4.86
C GLN A 173 -8.27 10.10 4.73
N VAL A 174 -7.66 9.21 3.95
CA VAL A 174 -6.23 9.24 3.59
C VAL A 174 -5.89 10.58 2.94
N LEU A 175 -6.64 11.03 1.93
CA LEU A 175 -6.43 12.34 1.31
C LEU A 175 -6.53 13.52 2.30
N LYS A 176 -7.45 13.48 3.28
CA LYS A 176 -7.49 14.49 4.36
C LYS A 176 -6.24 14.43 5.23
N ALA A 177 -5.76 13.24 5.57
CA ALA A 177 -4.57 13.05 6.39
C ALA A 177 -3.30 13.53 5.68
N LEU A 178 -3.16 13.26 4.38
CA LEU A 178 -2.07 13.77 3.55
C LEU A 178 -2.12 15.31 3.43
N ARG A 179 -3.32 15.91 3.29
CA ARG A 179 -3.50 17.37 3.33
C ARG A 179 -3.11 17.97 4.68
N TRP A 180 -3.47 17.31 5.78
CA TRP A 180 -3.05 17.72 7.11
C TRP A 180 -1.53 17.62 7.29
N LEU A 181 -0.92 16.50 6.89
CA LEU A 181 0.53 16.33 6.93
C LEU A 181 1.23 17.43 6.13
N LYS A 182 0.71 17.78 4.93
CA LYS A 182 1.25 18.87 4.11
C LYS A 182 1.34 20.21 4.85
N THR A 183 0.40 20.52 5.77
CA THR A 183 0.48 21.74 6.59
C THR A 183 1.42 21.63 7.80
N GLN A 184 1.95 20.44 8.10
CA GLN A 184 2.95 20.22 9.16
C GLN A 184 4.41 20.25 8.66
N GLN A 185 4.65 20.35 7.35
CA GLN A 185 6.00 20.34 6.78
C GLN A 185 6.73 21.65 7.11
N GLN A 186 7.95 21.53 7.63
CA GLN A 186 8.83 22.65 7.95
C GLN A 186 9.53 23.21 6.70
N PRO A 187 10.07 24.45 6.74
CA PRO A 187 10.68 25.10 5.57
C PRO A 187 11.86 24.34 4.92
N ASP A 188 12.59 23.55 5.69
CA ASP A 188 13.69 22.69 5.23
C ASP A 188 13.23 21.34 4.62
N GLY A 189 11.91 21.10 4.62
CA GLY A 189 11.27 19.89 4.12
C GLY A 189 11.01 18.81 5.17
N ASN A 190 11.43 19.00 6.42
CA ASN A 190 11.23 18.02 7.49
C ASN A 190 9.80 18.05 8.05
N PHE A 191 9.49 17.07 8.90
CA PHE A 191 8.28 17.03 9.73
C PHE A 191 8.71 16.76 11.17
N GLY A 192 8.05 17.38 12.14
CA GLY A 192 8.36 17.22 13.57
C GLY A 192 9.60 17.99 14.03
N THR A 193 9.86 18.01 15.35
CA THR A 193 10.93 18.82 15.95
C THR A 193 11.86 18.03 16.85
N LYS A 194 11.37 16.97 17.52
CA LYS A 194 12.17 16.15 18.44
C LYS A 194 12.83 14.97 17.73
N PHE A 195 12.12 14.36 16.78
CA PHE A 195 12.62 13.24 15.97
C PHE A 195 12.34 13.46 14.47
N PRO A 196 12.83 14.56 13.88
CA PRO A 196 12.45 14.97 12.53
C PRO A 196 12.80 13.96 11.44
N VAL A 197 13.86 13.16 11.59
CA VAL A 197 14.20 12.12 10.61
C VAL A 197 13.14 11.01 10.59
N ALA A 198 12.74 10.50 11.75
CA ALA A 198 11.68 9.50 11.86
C ALA A 198 10.31 10.05 11.40
N MET A 199 9.94 11.26 11.83
CA MET A 199 8.66 11.87 11.46
C MET A 199 8.57 12.17 9.96
N THR A 200 9.65 12.67 9.34
CA THR A 200 9.73 12.86 7.88
C THR A 200 9.61 11.54 7.14
N ALA A 201 10.26 10.49 7.64
CA ALA A 201 10.18 9.16 7.05
C ALA A 201 8.77 8.55 7.15
N PHE A 202 8.07 8.71 8.28
CA PHE A 202 6.66 8.31 8.41
C PHE A 202 5.73 9.07 7.46
N ALA A 203 5.88 10.40 7.35
CA ALA A 203 5.11 11.20 6.40
C ALA A 203 5.37 10.78 4.94
N LEU A 204 6.64 10.58 4.57
CA LEU A 204 7.03 10.12 3.24
C LEU A 204 6.52 8.70 2.92
N LEU A 205 6.48 7.81 3.92
CA LEU A 205 5.85 6.50 3.78
C LEU A 205 4.35 6.64 3.49
N ALA A 206 3.61 7.51 4.19
CA ALA A 206 2.19 7.73 3.93
C ALA A 206 1.96 8.26 2.50
N TYR A 207 2.64 9.34 2.10
CA TYR A 207 2.60 9.82 0.70
C TYR A 207 2.87 8.71 -0.31
N SER A 208 3.92 7.90 -0.10
CA SER A 208 4.27 6.79 -0.99
C SER A 208 3.17 5.71 -1.07
N GLY A 209 2.41 5.50 0.01
CA GLY A 209 1.36 4.48 0.08
C GLY A 209 0.13 4.80 -0.76
N HIS A 210 -0.25 6.06 -0.82
CA HIS A 210 -1.28 6.58 -1.73
C HIS A 210 -0.77 6.77 -3.18
N CYS A 211 0.50 6.45 -3.45
CA CYS A 211 1.22 6.73 -4.70
C CYS A 211 1.43 8.23 -4.99
N GLU A 212 1.59 9.04 -3.94
CA GLU A 212 2.09 10.39 -4.14
C GLU A 212 3.59 10.38 -4.45
N THR A 213 3.95 10.99 -5.58
CA THR A 213 5.32 11.08 -6.09
C THR A 213 5.68 12.55 -6.30
N VAL A 214 6.92 12.84 -6.67
CA VAL A 214 7.37 14.21 -6.97
C VAL A 214 6.66 14.83 -8.18
N ASP A 215 5.96 14.03 -8.98
CA ASP A 215 5.11 14.45 -10.09
C ASP A 215 3.66 14.73 -9.71
N SER A 216 3.23 14.39 -8.48
CA SER A 216 1.86 14.57 -8.02
C SER A 216 1.42 16.04 -8.03
N PRO A 217 0.28 16.39 -8.64
CA PRO A 217 -0.18 17.78 -8.72
C PRO A 217 -0.34 18.48 -7.37
N GLU A 218 -0.85 17.78 -6.36
CA GLU A 218 -1.11 18.38 -5.04
C GLU A 218 0.08 18.21 -4.06
N PHE A 219 0.73 17.06 -4.07
CA PHE A 219 1.70 16.68 -3.03
C PHE A 219 3.17 16.62 -3.51
N GLY A 220 3.43 16.82 -4.81
CA GLY A 220 4.75 16.60 -5.41
C GLY A 220 5.86 17.45 -4.81
N GLU A 221 5.60 18.72 -4.52
CA GLU A 221 6.56 19.59 -3.82
C GLU A 221 6.86 19.11 -2.40
N THR A 222 5.83 18.66 -1.67
CA THR A 222 5.95 18.15 -0.29
C THR A 222 6.76 16.86 -0.26
N VAL A 223 6.51 15.93 -1.18
CA VAL A 223 7.28 14.70 -1.38
C VAL A 223 8.73 15.01 -1.77
N ALA A 224 8.94 15.92 -2.72
CA ALA A 224 10.26 16.37 -3.15
C ALA A 224 11.11 16.95 -2.00
N LYS A 225 10.51 17.80 -1.16
CA LYS A 225 11.15 18.38 0.03
C LYS A 225 11.47 17.32 1.09
N ALA A 226 10.55 16.39 1.36
CA ALA A 226 10.76 15.29 2.32
C ALA A 226 11.90 14.36 1.90
N ILE A 227 11.96 14.00 0.62
CA ILE A 227 13.06 13.24 0.01
C ILE A 227 14.37 14.04 0.13
N GLY A 228 14.35 15.33 -0.21
CA GLY A 228 15.51 16.23 -0.14
C GLY A 228 16.10 16.30 1.27
N TYR A 229 15.27 16.43 2.30
CA TYR A 229 15.68 16.42 3.70
C TYR A 229 16.38 15.10 4.06
N LEU A 230 15.74 13.94 3.82
CA LEU A 230 16.32 12.63 4.15
C LEU A 230 17.62 12.35 3.38
N VAL A 231 17.69 12.74 2.10
CA VAL A 231 18.93 12.67 1.29
C VAL A 231 20.05 13.52 1.92
N ASN A 232 19.75 14.75 2.35
CA ASN A 232 20.73 15.64 2.97
C ASN A 232 21.20 15.12 4.35
N VAL A 233 20.31 14.53 5.14
CA VAL A 233 20.64 13.85 6.40
C VAL A 233 21.59 12.68 6.13
N GLY A 234 21.24 11.78 5.20
CA GLY A 234 22.08 10.63 4.85
C GLY A 234 23.43 11.02 4.26
N ASP A 235 23.54 12.13 3.53
CA ASP A 235 24.81 12.60 2.99
C ASP A 235 25.74 13.13 4.10
N LYS A 236 25.21 14.01 4.96
CA LYS A 236 25.93 14.56 6.14
C LYS A 236 26.34 13.45 7.11
N GLY A 237 25.46 12.48 7.36
CA GLY A 237 25.71 11.32 8.22
C GLY A 237 26.56 10.21 7.59
N LYS A 238 27.11 10.41 6.38
CA LYS A 238 27.92 9.43 5.64
C LYS A 238 27.22 8.06 5.51
N GLY A 239 25.93 8.08 5.19
CA GLY A 239 25.05 6.91 5.13
C GLY A 239 24.17 6.73 6.35
N ARG A 240 24.55 7.19 7.54
CA ARG A 240 23.70 7.10 8.75
C ARG A 240 22.60 8.16 8.70
N MET A 241 21.37 7.76 9.03
CA MET A 241 20.19 8.62 8.97
C MET A 241 19.46 8.60 10.32
N SER A 242 19.73 9.59 11.17
CA SER A 242 19.07 9.75 12.46
C SER A 242 19.19 11.20 12.92
N THR A 243 18.26 11.65 13.74
CA THR A 243 18.31 12.96 14.40
C THR A 243 19.54 13.05 15.32
N SER A 244 19.86 11.96 16.02
CA SER A 244 20.99 11.86 16.96
C SER A 244 21.74 10.53 16.81
N MET A 245 23.01 10.53 17.22
CA MET A 245 23.89 9.35 17.22
C MET A 245 23.80 8.54 18.52
N ASP A 246 22.62 8.50 19.14
CA ASP A 246 22.39 7.88 20.45
C ASP A 246 21.67 6.51 20.33
N ARG A 247 20.95 6.11 21.39
CA ARG A 247 20.08 4.93 21.43
C ARG A 247 19.17 4.81 20.19
N ASN A 248 18.59 5.91 19.74
CA ASN A 248 17.55 5.96 18.71
C ASN A 248 18.07 5.72 17.28
N LEU A 249 19.39 5.78 17.06
CA LEU A 249 20.02 5.68 15.74
C LEU A 249 19.50 4.51 14.90
N SER A 250 19.43 3.28 15.43
CA SER A 250 19.01 2.11 14.65
C SER A 250 17.50 2.01 14.42
N TYR A 251 16.71 2.80 15.14
CA TYR A 251 15.28 2.97 14.91
C TYR A 251 15.02 3.96 13.78
N GLU A 252 15.54 5.19 13.91
CA GLU A 252 15.36 6.24 12.90
C GLU A 252 15.98 5.83 11.57
N HIS A 253 17.16 5.20 11.60
CA HIS A 253 17.86 4.75 10.38
C HIS A 253 17.07 3.68 9.63
N GLY A 254 16.50 2.69 10.34
CA GLY A 254 15.63 1.69 9.73
C GLY A 254 14.40 2.31 9.05
N ILE A 255 13.70 3.22 9.74
CA ILE A 255 12.49 3.88 9.20
C ILE A 255 12.86 4.78 8.01
N ALA A 256 13.97 5.53 8.10
CA ALA A 256 14.42 6.47 7.07
C ALA A 256 14.93 5.78 5.80
N VAL A 257 15.70 4.69 5.93
CA VAL A 257 16.13 3.88 4.78
C VAL A 257 14.93 3.20 4.12
N TYR A 258 13.97 2.70 4.91
CA TYR A 258 12.75 2.11 4.39
C TYR A 258 11.93 3.13 3.57
N ALA A 259 11.67 4.32 4.14
CA ALA A 259 10.98 5.41 3.45
C ALA A 259 11.71 5.83 2.16
N LEU A 260 13.04 5.97 2.21
CA LEU A 260 13.84 6.39 1.06
C LEU A 260 13.94 5.31 -0.03
N ALA A 261 13.94 4.03 0.33
CA ALA A 261 13.94 2.91 -0.62
C ALA A 261 12.57 2.74 -1.30
N GLU A 262 11.48 2.95 -0.57
CA GLU A 262 10.13 3.00 -1.16
C GLU A 262 10.00 4.23 -2.07
N ALA A 263 10.42 5.42 -1.62
CA ALA A 263 10.43 6.63 -2.43
C ALA A 263 11.28 6.47 -3.71
N TYR A 264 12.46 5.85 -3.65
CA TYR A 264 13.23 5.51 -4.86
C TYR A 264 12.41 4.66 -5.83
N SER A 265 11.79 3.59 -5.33
CA SER A 265 11.02 2.65 -6.13
C SER A 265 9.83 3.30 -6.83
N MET A 266 9.22 4.31 -6.18
CA MET A 266 8.13 5.11 -6.73
C MET A 266 8.57 6.23 -7.69
N ASN A 267 9.73 6.85 -7.45
CA ASN A 267 10.16 8.07 -8.16
C ASN A 267 11.30 7.86 -9.18
N LYS A 268 11.86 6.66 -9.29
CA LYS A 268 12.99 6.39 -10.22
C LYS A 268 12.71 6.72 -11.69
N ASN A 269 11.45 6.70 -12.09
CA ASN A 269 10.98 7.00 -13.44
C ASN A 269 10.00 8.19 -13.46
N ALA A 270 10.02 9.04 -12.43
CA ALA A 270 9.33 10.33 -12.44
C ALA A 270 9.92 11.25 -13.53
N ARG A 271 9.14 12.21 -14.04
CA ARG A 271 9.58 13.23 -15.01
C ARG A 271 10.74 14.06 -14.49
N LYS A 272 10.79 14.28 -13.16
CA LYS A 272 11.90 14.89 -12.43
C LYS A 272 12.46 13.89 -11.42
N PRO A 273 13.30 12.92 -11.84
CA PRO A 273 13.84 11.92 -10.93
C PRO A 273 14.78 12.58 -9.92
N PHE A 274 14.93 11.96 -8.74
CA PHE A 274 15.87 12.38 -7.71
C PHE A 274 17.14 11.50 -7.77
N PRO A 275 18.15 11.83 -8.60
CA PRO A 275 19.32 10.96 -8.81
C PRO A 275 20.13 10.74 -7.52
N ARG A 276 20.09 11.70 -6.57
CA ARG A 276 20.78 11.59 -5.27
C ARG A 276 20.24 10.46 -4.37
N ILE A 277 19.04 9.93 -4.59
CA ILE A 277 18.51 8.85 -3.73
C ILE A 277 19.38 7.58 -3.82
N SER A 278 19.72 7.13 -5.03
CA SER A 278 20.48 5.88 -5.24
C SER A 278 21.88 5.92 -4.59
N PRO A 279 22.70 6.98 -4.76
CA PRO A 279 23.94 7.17 -4.00
C PRO A 279 23.78 7.16 -2.48
N ILE A 280 22.70 7.73 -1.92
CA ILE A 280 22.46 7.67 -0.47
C ILE A 280 22.06 6.27 -0.03
N LEU A 281 21.16 5.58 -0.73
CA LEU A 281 20.82 4.19 -0.42
C LEU A 281 22.05 3.27 -0.47
N LYS A 282 22.96 3.47 -1.43
CA LYS A 282 24.25 2.75 -1.52
C LYS A 282 25.19 2.99 -0.33
N LYS A 283 25.04 4.09 0.43
CA LYS A 283 25.75 4.33 1.70
C LYS A 283 24.94 3.84 2.91
N ALA A 284 23.62 3.95 2.86
CA ALA A 284 22.72 3.78 4.00
C ALA A 284 22.29 2.33 4.25
N VAL A 285 22.05 1.54 3.20
CA VAL A 285 21.71 0.11 3.32
C VAL A 285 22.86 -0.72 3.92
N PRO A 286 24.15 -0.51 3.56
CA PRO A 286 25.27 -1.15 4.23
C PRO A 286 25.29 -0.97 5.75
N VAL A 287 24.97 0.23 6.27
CA VAL A 287 24.89 0.47 7.73
C VAL A 287 23.89 -0.47 8.42
N ILE A 288 22.77 -0.82 7.77
CA ILE A 288 21.81 -1.79 8.31
C ILE A 288 22.40 -3.21 8.25
N ILE A 289 23.06 -3.57 7.17
CA ILE A 289 23.65 -4.91 6.97
C ILE A 289 24.80 -5.15 7.97
N GLU A 290 25.69 -4.18 8.12
CA GLU A 290 26.82 -4.18 9.06
C GLU A 290 26.37 -4.11 10.52
N GLY A 291 25.31 -3.34 10.81
CA GLY A 291 24.71 -3.22 12.14
C GLY A 291 23.88 -4.43 12.60
N GLN A 292 23.81 -5.51 11.80
CA GLN A 292 23.08 -6.72 12.17
C GLN A 292 23.92 -7.66 13.04
N THR A 293 23.43 -7.98 14.24
CA THR A 293 24.11 -8.89 15.18
C THR A 293 24.35 -10.29 14.60
N ASN A 294 25.20 -11.08 15.25
CA ASN A 294 25.41 -12.49 14.90
C ASN A 294 24.14 -13.34 15.11
N GLY A 295 23.27 -12.97 16.06
CA GLY A 295 21.95 -13.61 16.25
C GLY A 295 20.93 -13.27 15.16
N GLY A 296 21.22 -12.29 14.29
CA GLY A 296 20.43 -11.95 13.11
C GLY A 296 19.37 -10.86 13.30
N GLY A 297 19.15 -10.39 14.53
CA GLY A 297 18.39 -9.17 14.79
C GLY A 297 19.29 -7.94 14.93
N TRP A 298 18.68 -6.80 15.25
CA TRP A 298 19.33 -5.51 15.44
C TRP A 298 19.08 -4.99 16.85
N LEU A 299 20.07 -4.33 17.45
CA LEU A 299 19.95 -3.67 18.75
C LEU A 299 19.85 -2.16 18.60
N TYR A 300 19.47 -1.46 19.67
CA TYR A 300 19.62 -0.01 19.76
C TYR A 300 21.08 0.41 19.44
N SER A 301 21.25 1.59 18.84
CA SER A 301 22.53 2.12 18.35
C SER A 301 23.36 1.21 17.42
N TYR A 302 22.78 0.15 16.86
CA TYR A 302 23.52 -0.91 16.14
C TYR A 302 24.60 -1.60 17.00
N GLY A 303 24.33 -1.78 18.30
CA GLY A 303 25.18 -2.59 19.17
C GLY A 303 25.30 -4.06 18.73
N SER A 304 26.44 -4.67 18.98
CA SER A 304 26.77 -6.05 18.58
C SER A 304 26.49 -7.12 19.64
N ASN A 305 26.46 -6.74 20.92
CA ASN A 305 26.37 -7.66 22.06
C ASN A 305 24.93 -8.15 22.31
N GLY A 306 24.51 -9.18 21.57
CA GLY A 306 23.23 -9.88 21.80
C GLY A 306 22.66 -10.50 20.52
N THR A 307 21.41 -10.97 20.59
CA THR A 307 20.70 -11.56 19.44
C THR A 307 19.88 -10.56 18.63
N GLY A 308 19.47 -9.46 19.26
CA GLY A 308 18.63 -8.43 18.65
C GLY A 308 17.39 -8.10 19.48
N ASP A 309 16.82 -6.94 19.19
CA ASP A 309 15.61 -6.36 19.74
C ASP A 309 14.52 -6.39 18.66
N LEU A 310 13.40 -7.07 18.89
CA LEU A 310 12.47 -7.33 17.78
C LEU A 310 11.79 -6.04 17.30
N SER A 311 11.63 -5.05 18.18
CA SER A 311 11.00 -3.77 17.86
C SER A 311 11.90 -2.85 17.03
N VAL A 312 13.22 -2.88 17.26
CA VAL A 312 14.25 -2.30 16.36
C VAL A 312 14.32 -3.09 15.05
N SER A 313 14.34 -4.42 15.16
CA SER A 313 14.54 -5.34 14.03
C SER A 313 13.41 -5.25 13.01
N GLY A 314 12.17 -5.01 13.43
CA GLY A 314 11.03 -4.89 12.51
C GLY A 314 11.18 -3.76 11.48
N TRP A 315 11.74 -2.61 11.88
CA TRP A 315 12.03 -1.52 10.94
C TRP A 315 13.21 -1.82 10.03
N ASN A 316 14.26 -2.46 10.56
CA ASN A 316 15.43 -2.84 9.79
C ASN A 316 15.10 -3.94 8.76
N VAL A 317 14.21 -4.89 9.08
CA VAL A 317 13.68 -5.89 8.13
C VAL A 317 12.86 -5.23 7.02
N GLN A 318 11.98 -4.29 7.35
CA GLN A 318 11.26 -3.50 6.33
C GLN A 318 12.21 -2.71 5.44
N ALA A 319 13.27 -2.13 6.00
CA ALA A 319 14.31 -1.44 5.23
C ALA A 319 15.06 -2.38 4.28
N LEU A 320 15.46 -3.58 4.72
CA LEU A 320 16.06 -4.60 3.83
C LEU A 320 15.08 -5.02 2.71
N LYS A 321 13.79 -5.19 3.03
CA LYS A 321 12.77 -5.52 2.03
C LYS A 321 12.55 -4.37 1.04
N GLY A 322 12.50 -3.13 1.51
CA GLY A 322 12.48 -1.94 0.66
C GLY A 322 13.71 -1.86 -0.25
N ALA A 323 14.90 -2.11 0.29
CA ALA A 323 16.14 -2.17 -0.47
C ALA A 323 16.09 -3.25 -1.57
N GLN A 324 15.60 -4.46 -1.27
CA GLN A 324 15.37 -5.51 -2.27
C GLN A 324 14.45 -5.02 -3.42
N LEU A 325 13.35 -4.33 -3.09
CA LEU A 325 12.37 -3.86 -4.07
C LEU A 325 12.87 -2.70 -4.96
N THR A 326 13.94 -2.01 -4.56
CA THR A 326 14.56 -0.96 -5.41
C THR A 326 15.14 -1.54 -6.71
N GLY A 327 15.62 -2.80 -6.69
CA GLY A 327 16.44 -3.41 -7.73
C GLY A 327 17.93 -3.04 -7.69
N ILE A 328 18.35 -2.15 -6.79
CA ILE A 328 19.77 -1.85 -6.56
C ILE A 328 20.44 -3.07 -5.91
N LYS A 329 21.63 -3.44 -6.39
CA LYS A 329 22.43 -4.52 -5.80
C LYS A 329 23.20 -4.01 -4.59
N PHE A 330 23.08 -4.73 -3.47
CA PHE A 330 23.78 -4.45 -2.22
C PHE A 330 24.48 -5.72 -1.75
N SER A 331 25.78 -5.63 -1.44
CA SER A 331 26.52 -6.78 -0.89
C SER A 331 25.95 -7.20 0.46
N GLY A 332 25.84 -8.51 0.71
CA GLY A 332 25.34 -9.07 1.96
C GLY A 332 23.82 -8.98 2.19
N LEU A 333 23.02 -8.34 1.32
CA LEU A 333 21.58 -8.16 1.53
C LEU A 333 20.82 -9.48 1.74
N GLU A 334 21.03 -10.47 0.85
CA GLU A 334 20.38 -11.78 0.98
C GLU A 334 20.82 -12.53 2.24
N THR A 335 22.10 -12.43 2.60
CA THR A 335 22.65 -13.00 3.84
C THR A 335 22.01 -12.36 5.07
N ALA A 336 21.83 -11.03 5.06
CA ALA A 336 21.17 -10.30 6.15
C ALA A 336 19.69 -10.67 6.27
N MET A 337 18.97 -10.82 5.14
CA MET A 337 17.59 -11.32 5.13
C MET A 337 17.50 -12.76 5.66
N LYS A 338 18.40 -13.66 5.25
CA LYS A 338 18.49 -15.04 5.77
C LYS A 338 18.83 -15.08 7.27
N LYS A 339 19.69 -14.19 7.76
CA LYS A 339 19.96 -14.00 9.21
C LYS A 339 18.70 -13.52 9.95
N ALA A 340 17.96 -12.58 9.37
CA ALA A 340 16.72 -12.06 9.96
C ALA A 340 15.61 -13.12 10.06
N ILE A 341 15.46 -14.01 9.06
CA ILE A 341 14.52 -15.15 9.13
C ILE A 341 14.85 -16.05 10.33
N ARG A 342 16.14 -16.38 10.54
CA ARG A 342 16.56 -17.19 11.70
C ARG A 342 16.29 -16.48 13.03
N TYR A 343 16.55 -15.18 13.10
CA TYR A 343 16.25 -14.37 14.28
C TYR A 343 14.75 -14.33 14.59
N LEU A 344 13.90 -14.11 13.59
CA LEU A 344 12.44 -14.06 13.76
C LEU A 344 11.88 -15.38 14.29
N LYS A 345 12.40 -16.52 13.80
CA LYS A 345 12.06 -17.85 14.32
C LYS A 345 12.59 -18.07 15.74
N ALA A 346 13.80 -17.63 16.05
CA ALA A 346 14.36 -17.73 17.40
C ALA A 346 13.62 -16.83 18.42
N ALA A 347 13.06 -15.71 17.99
CA ALA A 347 12.27 -14.80 18.81
C ALA A 347 10.82 -15.26 19.05
N GLU A 348 10.38 -16.38 18.46
CA GLU A 348 9.07 -16.97 18.71
C GLU A 348 8.92 -17.43 20.16
N ASP A 349 7.69 -17.36 20.67
CA ASP A 349 7.27 -17.96 21.93
C ASP A 349 6.11 -18.92 21.67
N PRO A 350 6.37 -20.19 21.29
CA PRO A 350 5.30 -21.15 20.93
C PRO A 350 4.29 -21.41 22.05
N ASN A 351 4.70 -21.19 23.30
CA ASN A 351 3.90 -21.35 24.51
C ASN A 351 3.37 -20.00 25.06
N GLY A 352 3.55 -18.92 24.31
CA GLY A 352 3.14 -17.57 24.70
C GLY A 352 1.62 -17.42 24.77
N THR A 353 1.15 -16.79 25.85
CA THR A 353 -0.28 -16.50 26.12
C THR A 353 -0.65 -15.06 25.78
N ASP A 354 0.26 -14.13 26.08
CA ASP A 354 0.08 -12.68 25.91
C ASP A 354 0.72 -12.14 24.62
N GLY A 355 1.28 -13.05 23.83
CA GLY A 355 1.91 -12.82 22.53
C GLY A 355 2.83 -13.98 22.14
N TYR A 356 3.09 -14.13 20.84
CA TYR A 356 3.89 -15.23 20.27
C TYR A 356 5.30 -14.82 19.84
N TRP A 357 5.73 -13.59 20.14
CA TRP A 357 7.08 -13.10 19.86
C TRP A 357 7.65 -12.28 21.01
N LYS A 358 8.88 -12.58 21.39
CA LYS A 358 9.63 -11.98 22.50
C LYS A 358 10.36 -10.71 22.09
N TYR A 359 10.71 -9.89 23.08
CA TYR A 359 11.47 -8.66 22.85
C TYR A 359 12.93 -8.97 22.50
N ARG A 360 13.54 -9.91 23.22
CA ARG A 360 14.83 -10.53 22.92
C ARG A 360 14.69 -12.05 23.08
N VAL A 361 15.57 -12.81 22.43
CA VAL A 361 15.50 -14.29 22.41
C VAL A 361 15.74 -14.88 23.82
N ASN A 362 16.72 -14.33 24.55
CA ASN A 362 17.26 -14.91 25.79
C ASN A 362 17.13 -13.97 27.01
N ASP A 363 16.06 -13.16 27.11
CA ASP A 363 15.83 -12.24 28.25
C ASP A 363 14.90 -12.81 29.34
N GLY A 364 14.47 -14.07 29.20
CA GLY A 364 13.54 -14.74 30.12
C GLY A 364 12.10 -14.21 30.05
N GLN A 365 11.80 -13.23 29.18
CA GLN A 365 10.47 -12.65 29.06
C GLN A 365 9.57 -13.50 28.15
N LYS A 366 8.26 -13.40 28.41
CA LYS A 366 7.22 -13.97 27.54
C LYS A 366 7.00 -13.11 26.29
N GLY A 367 6.42 -13.71 25.26
CA GLY A 367 5.98 -13.00 24.07
C GLY A 367 4.95 -11.91 24.36
N LYS A 368 4.92 -10.87 23.52
CA LYS A 368 4.05 -9.68 23.68
C LYS A 368 3.20 -9.43 22.45
N LEU A 369 1.93 -9.05 22.66
CA LEU A 369 0.96 -8.78 21.60
C LEU A 369 1.45 -7.74 20.57
N SER A 370 2.15 -6.71 21.04
CA SER A 370 2.71 -5.67 20.16
C SER A 370 3.79 -6.17 19.22
N LEU A 371 4.61 -7.11 19.69
CA LEU A 371 5.66 -7.76 18.91
C LEU A 371 5.13 -8.90 18.04
N THR A 372 3.98 -9.45 18.42
CA THR A 372 3.32 -10.54 17.68
C THR A 372 2.96 -10.13 16.26
N GLY A 373 2.48 -8.89 16.09
CA GLY A 373 2.29 -8.30 14.76
C GLY A 373 3.62 -8.10 14.02
N VAL A 374 4.65 -7.59 14.70
CA VAL A 374 5.98 -7.34 14.10
C VAL A 374 6.58 -8.64 13.56
N GLY A 375 6.59 -9.71 14.37
CA GLY A 375 7.10 -11.03 14.00
C GLY A 375 6.36 -11.59 12.79
N ALA A 376 5.02 -11.62 12.83
CA ALA A 376 4.20 -12.12 11.72
C ALA A 376 4.43 -11.35 10.40
N VAL A 377 4.39 -10.01 10.42
CA VAL A 377 4.63 -9.17 9.22
C VAL A 377 6.03 -9.40 8.68
N CYS A 378 7.06 -9.37 9.54
CA CYS A 378 8.45 -9.50 9.10
C CYS A 378 8.75 -10.89 8.54
N ALA A 379 8.24 -11.95 9.18
CA ALA A 379 8.37 -13.33 8.71
C ALA A 379 7.75 -13.49 7.30
N ARG A 380 6.53 -12.95 7.11
CA ARG A 380 5.80 -13.02 5.84
C ARG A 380 6.45 -12.15 4.74
N MET A 381 6.90 -10.94 5.05
CA MET A 381 7.64 -10.05 4.12
C MET A 381 8.93 -10.69 3.59
N LEU A 382 9.60 -11.50 4.40
CA LEU A 382 10.81 -12.24 4.04
C LEU A 382 10.51 -13.59 3.34
N GLY A 383 9.25 -13.94 3.09
CA GLY A 383 8.86 -15.18 2.43
C GLY A 383 8.91 -16.43 3.31
N ALA A 384 8.95 -16.26 4.63
CA ALA A 384 9.04 -17.35 5.61
C ALA A 384 7.97 -17.19 6.71
N PRO A 385 6.67 -17.25 6.39
CA PRO A 385 5.59 -17.11 7.37
C PRO A 385 5.69 -18.19 8.46
N SER A 386 5.41 -17.80 9.70
CA SER A 386 5.53 -18.67 10.87
C SER A 386 4.40 -19.70 10.97
N GLN A 387 4.69 -20.87 11.56
CA GLN A 387 3.67 -21.83 11.97
C GLN A 387 2.76 -21.30 13.09
N LEU A 388 3.19 -20.26 13.83
CA LEU A 388 2.38 -19.59 14.85
C LEU A 388 1.45 -18.51 14.28
N GLU A 389 1.53 -18.19 12.97
CA GLU A 389 0.84 -17.06 12.35
C GLU A 389 -0.69 -17.08 12.57
N ASP A 390 -1.33 -18.25 12.47
CA ASP A 390 -2.78 -18.34 12.70
C ASP A 390 -3.15 -18.09 14.17
N LYS A 391 -2.43 -18.70 15.13
CA LYS A 391 -2.62 -18.44 16.57
C LYS A 391 -2.36 -16.97 16.92
N ALA A 392 -1.36 -16.38 16.29
CA ALA A 392 -0.97 -14.99 16.47
C ALA A 392 -2.06 -14.02 16.01
N LEU A 393 -2.68 -14.29 14.86
CA LEU A 393 -3.77 -13.48 14.34
C LEU A 393 -5.09 -13.71 15.09
N ASP A 394 -5.36 -14.93 15.55
CA ASP A 394 -6.47 -15.21 16.46
C ASP A 394 -6.33 -14.43 17.78
N LEU A 395 -5.13 -14.41 18.36
CA LEU A 395 -4.85 -13.60 19.55
C LEU A 395 -5.00 -12.10 19.28
N ILE A 396 -4.45 -11.58 18.17
CA ILE A 396 -4.62 -10.17 17.75
C ILE A 396 -6.10 -9.80 17.64
N ASN A 397 -6.90 -10.64 16.97
CA ASN A 397 -8.34 -10.40 16.80
C ASN A 397 -9.10 -10.47 18.14
N SER A 398 -8.77 -11.43 19.02
CA SER A 398 -9.36 -11.54 20.36
C SER A 398 -9.11 -10.32 21.26
N LYS A 399 -8.04 -9.57 20.99
CA LYS A 399 -7.63 -8.38 21.75
C LYS A 399 -7.92 -7.07 21.03
N ASN A 400 -8.56 -7.09 19.86
CA ASN A 400 -8.73 -5.90 19.02
C ASN A 400 -9.57 -4.81 19.74
N PRO A 401 -9.01 -3.62 20.03
CA PRO A 401 -9.72 -2.50 20.65
C PRO A 401 -11.07 -2.16 19.99
N LYS A 402 -12.06 -1.92 20.86
CA LYS A 402 -13.40 -1.44 20.48
C LYS A 402 -13.49 0.09 20.36
N ASN A 403 -12.46 0.79 20.84
CA ASN A 403 -12.32 2.25 20.83
C ASN A 403 -10.92 2.61 20.35
N PHE A 404 -10.73 3.82 19.82
CA PHE A 404 -9.42 4.27 19.36
C PHE A 404 -8.45 4.43 20.53
N GLN A 405 -7.24 3.88 20.39
CA GLN A 405 -6.20 3.92 21.41
C GLN A 405 -4.90 4.43 20.78
N PRO A 406 -4.59 5.73 20.85
CA PRO A 406 -3.40 6.28 20.20
C PRO A 406 -2.09 5.70 20.77
N ASN A 407 -2.09 5.31 22.06
CA ASN A 407 -0.98 4.60 22.70
C ASN A 407 -0.68 3.24 22.04
N ALA A 408 -1.65 2.64 21.34
CA ALA A 408 -1.52 1.35 20.66
C ALA A 408 -1.17 1.47 19.17
N ALA A 409 -1.09 2.68 18.61
CA ALA A 409 -0.93 2.93 17.16
C ALA A 409 0.23 2.14 16.51
N TYR A 410 1.39 2.02 17.21
CA TYR A 410 2.51 1.18 16.78
C TYR A 410 2.11 -0.29 16.59
N SER A 411 1.49 -0.87 17.61
CA SER A 411 1.04 -2.27 17.61
C SER A 411 0.02 -2.50 16.51
N TRP A 412 -0.92 -1.57 16.41
CA TRP A 412 -2.01 -1.55 15.44
C TRP A 412 -1.50 -1.48 14.00
N TYR A 413 -0.47 -0.68 13.71
CA TYR A 413 0.19 -0.63 12.41
C TYR A 413 0.73 -2.01 11.94
N TYR A 414 1.26 -2.82 12.85
CA TYR A 414 1.69 -4.19 12.50
C TYR A 414 0.52 -5.18 12.49
N HIS A 415 -0.47 -5.02 13.38
CA HIS A 415 -1.66 -5.89 13.42
C HIS A 415 -2.48 -5.80 12.12
N SER A 416 -2.73 -4.60 11.61
CA SER A 416 -3.49 -4.41 10.37
C SER A 416 -2.77 -4.99 9.16
N GLN A 417 -1.44 -4.83 9.08
CA GLN A 417 -0.62 -5.45 8.04
C GLN A 417 -0.59 -6.97 8.14
N ALA A 418 -0.43 -7.54 9.34
CA ALA A 418 -0.41 -8.99 9.55
C ALA A 418 -1.75 -9.61 9.09
N ALA A 419 -2.87 -9.06 9.57
CA ALA A 419 -4.20 -9.51 9.20
C ALA A 419 -4.44 -9.36 7.70
N PHE A 420 -4.10 -8.19 7.11
CA PHE A 420 -4.28 -7.96 5.68
C PHE A 420 -3.42 -8.90 4.83
N GLN A 421 -2.15 -9.10 5.14
CA GLN A 421 -1.27 -9.97 4.34
C GLN A 421 -1.68 -11.46 4.45
N LYS A 422 -2.32 -11.89 5.55
CA LYS A 422 -2.91 -13.23 5.69
C LYS A 422 -4.20 -13.39 4.89
N GLN A 423 -4.98 -12.32 4.72
CA GLN A 423 -6.33 -12.35 4.13
C GLN A 423 -7.27 -13.30 4.90
N GLY A 424 -8.34 -13.80 4.25
CA GLY A 424 -9.23 -14.82 4.83
C GLY A 424 -10.01 -14.36 6.05
N LYS A 425 -10.28 -15.28 6.99
CA LYS A 425 -11.05 -15.00 8.22
C LYS A 425 -10.39 -13.90 9.05
N HIS A 426 -9.08 -14.01 9.24
CA HIS A 426 -8.30 -13.11 10.10
C HIS A 426 -8.40 -11.66 9.66
N TRP A 427 -8.33 -11.41 8.35
CA TRP A 427 -8.61 -10.08 7.81
C TRP A 427 -10.05 -9.66 8.05
N LYS A 428 -11.05 -10.47 7.69
CA LYS A 428 -12.48 -10.13 7.86
C LYS A 428 -12.81 -9.74 9.31
N ASP A 429 -12.30 -10.51 10.27
CA ASP A 429 -12.52 -10.31 11.71
C ASP A 429 -11.83 -9.05 12.22
N PHE A 430 -10.56 -8.83 11.87
CA PHE A 430 -9.83 -7.60 12.21
C PHE A 430 -10.53 -6.36 11.66
N ASN A 431 -10.84 -6.42 10.36
CA ASN A 431 -11.32 -5.33 9.54
C ASN A 431 -12.71 -4.82 9.98
N LYS A 432 -13.56 -5.72 10.50
CA LYS A 432 -14.92 -5.42 10.97
C LYS A 432 -14.96 -4.30 12.02
N THR A 433 -14.08 -4.33 13.02
CA THR A 433 -14.01 -3.29 14.07
C THR A 433 -12.99 -2.22 13.72
N TYR A 434 -11.85 -2.61 13.14
CA TYR A 434 -10.74 -1.74 12.79
C TYR A 434 -11.19 -0.51 11.97
N GLN A 435 -11.98 -0.73 10.92
CA GLN A 435 -12.46 0.33 10.04
C GLN A 435 -13.22 1.44 10.75
N GLU A 436 -14.15 1.04 11.62
CA GLU A 436 -15.12 1.97 12.21
C GLU A 436 -14.46 2.77 13.34
N VAL A 437 -13.58 2.10 14.11
CA VAL A 437 -12.77 2.75 15.14
C VAL A 437 -11.84 3.80 14.56
N MET A 438 -11.11 3.49 13.48
CA MET A 438 -10.20 4.47 12.85
C MET A 438 -10.97 5.62 12.20
N ALA A 439 -12.02 5.31 11.44
CA ALA A 439 -12.80 6.30 10.71
C ALA A 439 -13.52 7.28 11.64
N ALA A 440 -14.02 6.80 12.79
CA ALA A 440 -14.66 7.65 13.80
C ALA A 440 -13.66 8.51 14.59
N ALA A 441 -12.38 8.13 14.62
CA ALA A 441 -11.33 8.83 15.35
C ALA A 441 -10.59 9.91 14.54
N GLN A 442 -10.85 10.04 13.23
CA GLN A 442 -10.26 11.11 12.44
C GLN A 442 -10.85 12.47 12.85
N GLU A 443 -9.99 13.41 13.21
CA GLU A 443 -10.37 14.79 13.52
C GLU A 443 -10.84 15.55 12.27
N LYS A 444 -11.54 16.67 12.47
CA LYS A 444 -12.08 17.48 11.36
C LYS A 444 -10.99 18.00 10.42
N ASP A 445 -9.78 18.22 10.92
CA ASP A 445 -8.60 18.68 10.18
C ASP A 445 -7.94 17.57 9.33
N GLY A 446 -8.32 16.30 9.52
CA GLY A 446 -7.76 15.13 8.83
C GLY A 446 -6.75 14.32 9.65
N SER A 447 -6.40 14.78 10.85
CA SER A 447 -5.43 14.11 11.73
C SER A 447 -6.07 13.04 12.63
N TRP A 448 -5.23 12.35 13.41
CA TRP A 448 -5.68 11.53 14.55
C TRP A 448 -5.08 12.02 15.87
N PRO A 449 -5.79 11.82 17.01
CA PRO A 449 -5.28 12.18 18.33
C PRO A 449 -3.92 11.56 18.64
N ALA A 450 -3.06 12.32 19.30
CA ALA A 450 -1.75 11.86 19.77
C ALA A 450 -1.87 10.92 20.99
N SER A 451 -0.78 10.23 21.33
CA SER A 451 -0.67 9.57 22.63
C SER A 451 -0.59 10.62 23.75
N ASN A 452 -1.35 10.39 24.83
CA ASN A 452 -1.26 11.16 26.08
C ASN A 452 -0.39 10.44 27.14
N GLY A 453 0.15 9.26 26.81
CA GLY A 453 0.95 8.44 27.72
C GLY A 453 2.44 8.41 27.39
N HIS A 454 3.14 7.36 27.81
CA HIS A 454 4.54 7.16 27.47
C HIS A 454 4.72 6.86 25.97
N GLY A 455 5.44 7.72 25.24
CA GLY A 455 5.71 7.53 23.81
C GLY A 455 6.01 8.84 23.08
N GLN A 456 5.65 8.90 21.79
CA GLN A 456 5.62 10.16 21.04
C GLN A 456 4.38 10.95 21.44
N VAL A 457 4.58 12.12 22.03
CA VAL A 457 3.55 13.02 22.58
C VAL A 457 3.62 14.39 21.92
N GLY A 458 2.61 15.23 22.13
CA GLY A 458 2.56 16.58 21.55
C GLY A 458 2.57 16.55 20.03
N GLN A 459 3.26 17.51 19.40
CA GLN A 459 3.23 17.70 17.94
C GLN A 459 3.80 16.50 17.17
N ASP A 460 4.99 16.01 17.53
CA ASP A 460 5.57 14.79 16.95
C ASP A 460 4.66 13.57 17.20
N GLY A 461 4.01 13.50 18.37
CA GLY A 461 2.99 12.49 18.67
C GLY A 461 1.77 12.54 17.74
N LYS A 462 1.31 13.74 17.35
CA LYS A 462 0.19 13.93 16.43
C LYS A 462 0.56 13.58 14.99
N ILE A 463 1.78 13.94 14.55
CA ILE A 463 2.34 13.53 13.25
C ILE A 463 2.51 12.01 13.21
N TYR A 464 3.09 11.41 14.23
CA TYR A 464 3.27 9.96 14.37
C TYR A 464 1.95 9.20 14.32
N SER A 465 0.97 9.61 15.13
CA SER A 465 -0.36 9.00 15.17
C SER A 465 -1.04 9.10 13.81
N THR A 466 -1.10 10.30 13.22
CA THR A 466 -1.73 10.54 11.92
C THR A 466 -1.07 9.73 10.81
N ALA A 467 0.27 9.70 10.75
CA ALA A 467 0.98 8.94 9.75
C ALA A 467 0.71 7.44 9.89
N LEU A 468 0.86 6.84 11.09
CA LEU A 468 0.54 5.42 11.29
C LEU A 468 -0.92 5.10 10.96
N CYS A 469 -1.86 5.94 11.37
CA CYS A 469 -3.28 5.76 11.04
C CYS A 469 -3.53 5.77 9.53
N THR A 470 -2.84 6.66 8.81
CA THR A 470 -2.88 6.74 7.34
C THR A 470 -2.30 5.48 6.70
N LEU A 471 -1.11 5.03 7.12
CA LEU A 471 -0.48 3.79 6.64
C LEU A 471 -1.38 2.56 6.85
N MET A 472 -2.13 2.53 7.95
CA MET A 472 -3.09 1.46 8.23
C MET A 472 -4.32 1.51 7.32
N LEU A 473 -4.81 2.70 6.94
CA LEU A 473 -5.90 2.86 5.98
C LEU A 473 -5.46 2.58 4.52
N GLU A 474 -4.17 2.56 4.25
CA GLU A 474 -3.61 2.26 2.93
C GLU A 474 -3.41 0.76 2.67
N VAL A 475 -3.44 -0.11 3.70
CA VAL A 475 -3.06 -1.54 3.57
C VAL A 475 -3.79 -2.25 2.42
N TYR A 476 -5.06 -1.88 2.19
CA TYR A 476 -5.96 -2.34 1.14
C TYR A 476 -5.37 -2.34 -0.29
N TYR A 477 -4.48 -1.38 -0.57
CA TYR A 477 -3.87 -1.18 -1.89
C TYR A 477 -2.35 -1.02 -1.86
N ARG A 478 -1.76 -0.73 -0.68
CA ARG A 478 -0.34 -0.42 -0.52
C ARG A 478 0.59 -1.54 -0.98
N TYR A 479 0.20 -2.78 -0.71
CA TYR A 479 0.89 -4.00 -1.13
C TYR A 479 -0.08 -4.93 -1.84
N LEU A 480 0.29 -5.41 -3.03
CA LEU A 480 -0.38 -6.57 -3.58
C LEU A 480 -0.22 -7.74 -2.61
N PRO A 481 -1.29 -8.48 -2.24
CA PRO A 481 -1.16 -9.74 -1.54
C PRO A 481 -0.23 -10.64 -2.35
N THR A 482 0.84 -11.13 -1.72
CA THR A 482 1.63 -12.22 -2.28
C THR A 482 0.73 -13.45 -2.30
N VAL A 483 0.18 -13.74 -3.48
CA VAL A 483 -0.50 -15.01 -3.75
C VAL A 483 0.49 -16.14 -3.48
N LYS A 484 -0.06 -17.26 -2.97
CA LYS A 484 0.72 -18.46 -2.63
C LYS A 484 1.43 -19.03 -3.84
#